data_AF-A0A8T0Z2U8-F1
#
_entry.id   AF-A0A8T0Z2U8-F1
#
_cell.length_a   1.000
_cell.length_b   1.000
_cell.length_c   1.000
_cell.angle_alpha   90.00
_cell.angle_beta   90.00
_cell.angle_gamma   90.00
#
_symmetry.space_group_name_H-M   'P 1'
#
loop_
_entity.id
_entity.type
_entity.pdbx_description
1 polymer ?
#
loop_
_entity_poly.entity_id
_entity_poly.type
_entity_poly.pdbx_seq_one_letter_code
_entity_poly.pdbx_strand_id
1 'polypeptide(L)' 'MPSRYNRYALETKLRVLEVAGRNGVWEETAEDLGVNYNTARAWVRRHVTHGEEVRVLPRVISFQWT' A
#
# COMPACT_ATOMS: atom_id res chain seq x y z
N MET A 1 -0.65 24.57 5.40
CA MET A 1 -1.06 23.55 6.40
C MET A 1 -0.09 22.40 6.33
N PRO A 2 0.51 21.94 7.46
CA PRO A 2 1.30 20.73 7.45
C PRO A 2 0.39 19.55 7.08
N SER A 3 0.85 18.69 6.18
CA SER A 3 0.08 17.52 5.77
C SER A 3 -0.15 16.61 6.97
N ARG A 4 -1.40 16.38 7.36
CA ARG A 4 -1.80 15.48 8.45
C ARG A 4 -1.42 14.00 8.23
N TYR A 5 -0.73 13.68 7.13
CA TYR A 5 -0.36 12.34 6.73
C TYR A 5 1.15 12.25 6.57
N ASN A 6 1.76 11.30 7.28
CA ASN A 6 3.14 10.91 7.03
C ASN A 6 3.26 10.37 5.61
N ARG A 7 4.15 10.99 4.83
CA ARG A 7 4.51 10.48 3.50
C ARG A 7 5.68 9.52 3.66
N TYR A 8 5.42 8.25 3.46
CA TYR A 8 6.44 7.21 3.39
C TYR A 8 6.94 7.08 1.95
N ALA A 9 8.23 6.76 1.80
CA ALA A 9 8.83 6.45 0.52
C ALA A 9 8.12 5.26 -0.14
N LEU A 10 8.14 5.22 -1.47
CA LEU A 10 7.53 4.11 -2.22
C LEU A 10 8.18 2.78 -1.86
N GLU A 11 9.50 2.76 -1.72
CA GLU A 11 10.30 1.60 -1.32
C GLU A 11 9.83 1.00 0.02
N THR A 12 9.62 1.86 1.03
CA THR A 12 9.09 1.47 2.34
C THR A 12 7.74 0.75 2.21
N LYS A 13 6.84 1.26 1.37
CA LYS A 13 5.52 0.65 1.13
C LYS A 13 5.65 -0.72 0.49
N LEU A 14 6.48 -0.82 -0.55
CA LEU A 14 6.69 -2.06 -1.28
C LEU A 14 7.29 -3.14 -0.38
N ARG A 15 8.23 -2.79 0.51
CA ARG A 15 8.86 -3.74 1.41
C ARG A 15 7.85 -4.37 2.38
N VAL A 16 7.00 -3.55 3.00
CA VAL A 16 5.93 -4.05 3.90
C VAL A 16 4.96 -4.97 3.14
N LEU A 17 4.57 -4.60 1.91
CA LEU A 17 3.65 -5.40 1.10
C LEU A 17 4.28 -6.71 0.60
N GLU A 18 5.58 -6.70 0.25
CA GLU A 18 6.31 -7.89 -0.15
C GLU A 18 6.34 -8.95 0.96
N VAL A 19 6.64 -8.52 2.20
CA VAL A 19 6.65 -9.41 3.37
C VAL A 19 5.25 -9.96 3.63
N ALA A 20 4.23 -9.09 3.62
CA ALA A 20 2.84 -9.49 3.83
C ALA A 20 2.36 -10.48 2.75
N GLY A 21 2.72 -10.26 1.48
CA GLY A 21 2.35 -11.16 0.36
C GLY A 21 3.02 -12.52 0.41
N ARG A 22 4.15 -12.65 1.12
CA ARG A 22 4.83 -13.94 1.38
C ARG A 22 4.35 -14.63 2.66
N ASN A 23 3.23 -14.20 3.25
CA ASN A 23 2.74 -14.64 4.56
C ASN A 23 3.75 -14.43 5.71
N GLY A 24 4.65 -13.45 5.57
CA GLY A 24 5.58 -13.05 6.63
C GLY A 24 4.96 -12.06 7.61
N VAL A 25 5.67 -11.81 8.73
CA VAL A 25 5.27 -10.86 9.78
C VAL A 25 5.60 -9.44 9.31
N TRP A 26 4.66 -8.81 8.62
CA TRP A 26 4.83 -7.47 8.05
C TRP A 26 4.78 -6.37 9.13
N GLU A 27 4.23 -6.67 10.30
CA GLU A 27 4.17 -5.79 11.46
C GLU A 27 5.57 -5.41 11.96
N GLU A 28 6.47 -6.39 12.10
CA GLU A 28 7.87 -6.17 12.52
C GLU A 28 8.62 -5.32 11.49
N THR A 29 8.45 -5.64 10.20
CA THR A 29 9.07 -4.85 9.12
C THR A 29 8.54 -3.41 9.08
N ALA A 30 7.26 -3.19 9.38
CA ALA A 30 6.69 -1.86 9.45
C ALA A 30 7.26 -1.06 10.64
N GLU A 31 7.44 -1.70 11.79
CA GLU A 31 8.06 -1.10 12.98
C GLU A 31 9.50 -0.69 12.70
N ASP A 32 10.32 -1.59 12.13
CA ASP A 32 11.71 -1.32 11.75
C ASP A 32 11.84 -0.14 10.78
N LEU A 33 10.86 0.03 9.89
CA LEU A 33 10.82 1.11 8.91
C LEU A 33 10.15 2.39 9.44
N GLY A 34 9.76 2.43 10.72
CA GLY A 34 9.11 3.59 11.34
C GLY A 34 7.71 3.87 10.79
N VAL A 35 7.06 2.87 10.19
CA VAL A 35 5.71 2.99 9.64
C VAL A 35 4.70 2.81 10.76
N ASN A 36 3.78 3.77 10.89
CA ASN A 36 2.66 3.64 11.82
C ASN A 36 1.85 2.37 11.51
N TYR A 37 1.61 1.55 12.53
CA TYR A 37 0.89 0.28 12.44
C TYR A 37 -0.45 0.37 11.68
N ASN A 38 -1.29 1.36 11.98
CA ASN A 38 -2.58 1.52 11.31
C ASN A 38 -2.42 1.84 9.81
N THR A 39 -1.34 2.54 9.45
CA THR A 39 -1.00 2.84 8.06
C THR A 39 -0.55 1.58 7.33
N ALA A 40 0.37 0.81 7.93
CA ALA A 40 0.83 -0.46 7.36
C ALA A 40 -0.33 -1.46 7.20
N ARG A 41 -1.18 -1.60 8.23
CA ARG A 41 -2.40 -2.43 8.19
C ARG A 41 -3.33 -2.04 7.05
N ALA A 42 -3.50 -0.74 6.80
CA ALA A 42 -4.34 -0.26 5.70
C ALA A 42 -3.75 -0.63 4.32
N TRP A 43 -2.42 -0.61 4.17
CA TRP A 43 -1.76 -1.05 2.94
C TRP A 43 -1.95 -2.54 2.72
N VAL A 44 -1.65 -3.36 3.73
CA VAL A 44 -1.76 -4.82 3.65
C VAL A 44 -3.20 -5.25 3.37
N ARG A 45 -4.19 -4.67 4.06
CA ARG A 45 -5.61 -4.95 3.78
C ARG A 45 -6.00 -4.64 2.34
N ARG A 46 -5.50 -3.53 1.79
CA ARG A 46 -5.83 -3.09 0.43
C ARG A 46 -5.18 -3.95 -0.65
N HIS A 47 -3.97 -4.44 -0.42
CA HIS A 47 -3.14 -5.04 -1.47
C HIS A 47 -2.85 -6.53 -1.32
N VAL A 48 -3.07 -7.11 -0.14
CA VAL A 48 -2.74 -8.51 0.16
C VAL A 48 -3.98 -9.33 0.49
N THR A 49 -4.94 -8.76 1.25
CA THR A 49 -6.16 -9.49 1.64
C THR A 49 -7.18 -9.62 0.50
N HIS A 50 -7.17 -8.67 -0.44
CA HIS A 50 -7.86 -8.81 -1.72
C HIS A 50 -6.92 -9.49 -2.72
N GLY A 51 -6.69 -10.79 -2.55
CA GLY A 51 -5.99 -11.65 -3.50
C GLY A 51 -6.71 -11.82 -4.85
N GLU A 52 -7.45 -10.80 -5.28
CA GLU A 52 -8.07 -10.72 -6.58
C GLU A 52 -7.42 -9.56 -7.31
N GLU A 53 -6.51 -9.93 -8.21
CA GLU A 53 -6.12 -9.16 -9.39
C GLU A 53 -5.78 -7.70 -9.10
N VAL A 54 -4.48 -7.39 -9.06
CA VAL A 54 -4.03 -6.09 -9.56
C VAL A 54 -4.42 -6.04 -11.04
N ARG A 55 -5.71 -5.83 -11.33
CA ARG A 55 -6.14 -5.13 -12.53
C ARG A 55 -5.48 -3.78 -12.35
N VAL A 56 -4.34 -3.64 -13.01
CA VAL A 56 -3.96 -2.38 -13.59
C VAL A 56 -5.18 -1.98 -14.41
N LEU A 57 -6.16 -1.32 -13.78
CA LEU A 57 -7.17 -0.61 -14.52
C LEU A 57 -6.32 0.39 -15.30
N PRO A 58 -6.22 0.28 -16.65
CA PRO A 58 -5.71 1.41 -17.38
C PRO A 58 -6.55 2.57 -16.90
N ARG A 59 -5.91 3.68 -16.51
CA ARG A 59 -6.65 4.93 -16.27
C ARG A 59 -7.54 5.10 -17.49
N VAL A 60 -8.83 4.79 -17.35
CA VAL A 60 -9.82 5.13 -18.35
C VAL A 60 -9.84 6.64 -18.25
N ILE A 61 -9.06 7.26 -19.12
CA ILE A 61 -9.23 8.66 -19.43
C ILE A 61 -10.61 8.70 -20.05
N SER A 62 -11.61 9.09 -19.24
CA SER A 62 -12.92 9.44 -19.74
C SER A 62 -12.75 10.61 -20.70
N PHE A 63 -12.62 10.32 -21.99
CA PHE A 63 -12.88 11.28 -23.05
C PHE A 63 -14.31 11.04 -23.53
N GLN A 64 -15.25 11.78 -22.96
CA GLN A 64 -16.49 12.11 -23.66
C GLN A 64 -16.13 13.08 -24.78
N TRP A 65 -16.55 12.83 -26.02
CA TRP A 65 -17.10 13.84 -26.93
C TRP A 65 -17.99 13.12 -27.96
N THR A 66 -19.24 13.58 -28.00
CA THR A 66 -20.23 13.64 -29.10
C THR A 66 -20.22 12.57 -30.19
#